data_AF-A0A7C2A221-F1
#
_entry.id   AF-A0A7C2A221-F1
#
_cell.length_a   1.000
_cell.length_b   1.000
_cell.length_c   1.000
_cell.angle_alpha   90.00
_cell.angle_beta   90.00
_cell.angle_gamma   90.00
#
_symmetry.space_group_name_H-M   'P 1'
#
loop_
_entity.id
_entity.type
_entity.pdbx_description
1 polymer ?
#
loop_
_entity_poly.entity_id
_entity_poly.type
_entity_poly.pdbx_seq_one_letter_code
_entity_poly.pdbx_strand_id
1 'polypeptide(L)'
;MLSIKLLLRFFDKTFVTRLLMLALLYSLVPLAEIFLLIYLGDLLGTYLILALTASTGLIGLLIALNSFQRNLKILKQKIKDGQYPGEEFVTLTGVIAGGLLLLTPGFITDFLGFLLFVPAVRNGLGRLFIQKTQTSMKELYEYLKLYDY
;
A
#
# COMPACT_ATOMS: atom_id res chain seq x y z
N MET A 1 16.76 -10.57 27.98
CA MET A 1 17.20 -9.15 28.01
C MET A 1 16.86 -8.33 26.76
N LEU A 2 16.48 -8.92 25.62
CA LEU A 2 16.22 -8.20 24.35
C LEU A 2 14.92 -7.36 24.34
N SER A 3 13.86 -7.80 25.05
CA SER A 3 12.54 -7.16 24.96
C SER A 3 12.46 -5.77 25.60
N ILE A 4 13.19 -5.51 26.68
CA ILE A 4 13.15 -4.21 27.39
C ILE A 4 13.83 -3.11 26.57
N LYS A 5 14.97 -3.39 25.93
CA LYS A 5 15.64 -2.41 25.06
C LYS A 5 14.80 -2.07 23.83
N LEU A 6 14.07 -3.04 23.28
CA LEU A 6 13.14 -2.81 22.17
C LEU A 6 11.98 -1.91 22.60
N LEU A 7 11.41 -2.17 23.79
CA LEU A 7 10.33 -1.37 24.37
C LEU A 7 10.75 0.08 24.62
N LEU A 8 11.95 0.30 25.17
CA LEU A 8 12.47 1.65 25.45
C LEU A 8 12.69 2.48 24.18
N ARG A 9 12.99 1.84 23.04
CA ARG A 9 13.14 2.51 21.74
C ARG A 9 11.83 3.12 21.21
N PHE A 10 10.68 2.59 21.61
CA PHE A 10 9.36 3.19 21.30
C PHE A 10 9.12 4.51 22.06
N PHE A 11 9.85 4.76 23.14
CA PHE A 11 9.74 5.98 23.94
C PHE A 11 10.84 7.01 23.63
N ASP A 12 11.68 6.76 22.62
CA ASP A 12 12.67 7.73 22.16
C ASP A 12 11.96 8.98 21.62
N LYS A 13 12.41 10.17 22.05
CA LYS A 13 11.88 11.46 21.58
C LYS A 13 11.79 11.53 20.05
N THR A 14 12.82 11.06 19.34
CA THR A 14 12.86 11.05 17.88
C THR A 14 11.80 10.12 17.27
N PHE A 15 11.57 8.95 17.88
CA PHE A 15 10.53 8.02 17.44
C PHE A 15 9.14 8.62 17.65
N VAL A 16 8.85 9.13 18.86
CA VAL A 16 7.58 9.77 19.19
C VAL A 16 7.31 10.98 18.28
N THR A 17 8.31 11.83 18.04
CA THR A 17 8.16 12.99 17.16
C THR A 17 7.79 12.58 15.73
N ARG A 18 8.46 11.55 15.18
CA ARG A 18 8.13 11.02 13.84
C ARG A 18 6.74 10.41 13.80
N LEU A 19 6.35 9.66 14.83
CA LEU A 19 5.03 9.07 14.95
C LEU A 19 3.93 10.15 14.98
N LEU A 20 4.13 11.20 15.77
CA LEU A 20 3.19 12.33 15.85
C LEU A 20 3.08 13.09 14.52
N MET A 21 4.20 13.29 13.81
CA MET A 21 4.15 13.89 12.46
C MET A 21 3.37 13.03 11.47
N LEU A 22 3.55 11.70 11.50
CA LEU A 22 2.79 10.78 10.65
C LEU A 22 1.30 10.79 11.01
N ALA A 23 0.97 10.79 12.30
CA ALA A 23 -0.41 10.88 12.78
C ALA A 23 -1.06 12.21 12.36
N LEU A 24 -0.33 13.32 12.44
CA LEU A 24 -0.79 14.63 11.98
C LEU A 24 -1.06 14.62 10.48
N LEU A 25 -0.12 14.11 9.68
CA LEU A 25 -0.30 14.01 8.23
C LEU A 25 -1.50 13.12 7.89
N TYR A 26 -1.64 11.98 8.56
CA TYR A 26 -2.79 11.09 8.42
C TYR A 26 -4.11 11.77 8.78
N SER A 27 -4.14 12.65 9.78
CA SER A 27 -5.35 13.42 10.14
C SER A 27 -5.67 14.54 9.15
N LEU A 28 -4.65 15.18 8.55
CA LEU A 28 -4.84 16.29 7.63
C LEU A 28 -5.41 15.84 6.29
N VAL A 29 -5.08 14.64 5.82
CA VAL A 29 -5.58 14.12 4.54
C VAL A 29 -7.12 14.01 4.55
N PRO A 30 -7.79 13.29 5.48
CA PRO A 30 -9.25 13.24 5.55
C PRO A 30 -9.91 14.61 5.75
N LEU A 31 -9.28 15.52 6.49
CA LEU A 31 -9.80 16.88 6.64
C LEU A 31 -9.82 17.62 5.30
N ALA A 32 -8.74 17.50 4.52
CA ALA A 32 -8.67 18.04 3.16
C ALA A 32 -9.72 17.39 2.24
N GLU A 33 -9.94 16.08 2.37
CA GLU A 33 -10.96 15.36 1.59
C GLU A 33 -12.37 15.83 1.90
N ILE A 34 -12.73 15.95 3.18
CA ILE A 34 -14.05 16.44 3.60
C ILE A 34 -14.25 17.87 3.08
N PHE A 35 -13.23 18.72 3.18
CA PHE A 35 -13.29 20.08 2.62
C PHE A 35 -13.55 20.07 1.11
N LEU A 36 -12.82 19.24 0.34
CA LEU A 36 -13.00 19.13 -1.11
C LEU A 36 -14.37 18.57 -1.49
N LEU A 37 -14.85 17.55 -0.80
CA LEU A 37 -16.17 16.94 -1.04
C LEU A 37 -17.29 17.95 -0.81
N ILE A 38 -17.22 18.74 0.26
CA ILE A 38 -18.19 19.82 0.53
C ILE A 38 -18.08 20.91 -0.53
N TYR A 39 -16.87 21.42 -0.77
CA TYR A 39 -16.64 22.52 -1.71
C TYR A 39 -17.10 22.18 -3.14
N LEU A 40 -16.74 21.00 -3.63
CA LEU A 40 -17.18 20.53 -4.95
C LEU A 40 -18.66 20.13 -4.95
N GLY A 41 -19.18 19.65 -3.82
CA GLY A 41 -20.59 19.34 -3.64
C GLY A 41 -21.48 20.58 -3.75
N ASP A 42 -21.03 21.71 -3.21
CA ASP A 42 -21.73 22.99 -3.32
C ASP A 42 -21.67 23.55 -4.76
N LEU A 43 -20.56 23.30 -5.48
CA LEU A 43 -20.36 23.79 -6.85
C LEU A 43 -21.10 22.95 -7.90
N LEU A 44 -21.09 21.62 -7.77
CA LEU A 44 -21.53 20.67 -8.81
C LEU A 44 -22.75 19.84 -8.38
N GLY A 45 -23.17 19.94 -7.12
CA GLY A 45 -24.25 19.16 -6.52
C GLY A 45 -23.73 17.97 -5.70
N THR A 46 -24.15 17.89 -4.44
CA THR A 46 -23.69 16.86 -3.48
C THR A 46 -23.94 15.44 -3.98
N TYR A 47 -25.10 15.16 -4.56
CA TYR A 47 -25.43 13.82 -5.08
C TYR A 47 -24.50 13.39 -6.22
N LEU A 48 -24.10 14.32 -7.09
CA LEU A 48 -23.19 14.03 -8.19
C LEU A 48 -21.79 13.69 -7.66
N ILE A 49 -21.28 14.47 -6.70
CA ILE A 49 -19.97 14.23 -6.08
C ILE A 49 -19.94 12.91 -5.31
N LEU A 50 -21.00 12.61 -4.55
CA LEU A 50 -21.13 11.31 -3.87
C LEU A 50 -21.16 10.16 -4.87
N ALA A 51 -21.94 10.28 -5.95
CA ALA A 51 -22.01 9.24 -6.99
C ALA A 51 -20.68 9.04 -7.70
N LEU A 52 -19.97 10.12 -8.04
CA LEU A 52 -18.65 10.06 -8.67
C LEU A 52 -17.64 9.37 -7.77
N THR A 53 -17.53 9.81 -6.51
CA THR A 53 -16.57 9.25 -5.54
C THR A 53 -16.88 7.80 -5.18
N ALA A 54 -18.17 7.43 -5.10
CA ALA A 54 -18.56 6.03 -4.92
C ALA A 54 -18.23 5.18 -6.16
N SER A 55 -18.39 5.75 -7.36
CA SER A 55 -18.08 5.06 -8.62
C SER A 55 -16.58 4.84 -8.81
N THR A 56 -15.74 5.82 -8.48
CA THR A 56 -14.27 5.68 -8.52
C THR A 56 -13.80 4.58 -7.57
N GLY A 57 -14.32 4.55 -6.35
CA GLY A 57 -14.02 3.48 -5.39
C GLY A 57 -14.48 2.10 -5.86
N LEU A 58 -15.66 1.98 -6.47
CA LEU A 58 -16.16 0.74 -7.03
C LEU A 58 -15.28 0.25 -8.20
N ILE A 59 -14.95 1.13 -9.14
CA ILE A 59 -14.05 0.83 -10.27
C ILE A 59 -12.69 0.40 -9.74
N GLY A 60 -12.15 1.11 -8.75
CA GLY A 60 -10.91 0.80 -8.09
C GLY A 60 -10.89 -0.59 -7.48
N LEU A 61 -11.94 -0.95 -6.75
CA LEU A 61 -12.12 -2.26 -6.15
C LEU A 61 -12.15 -3.38 -7.20
N LEU A 62 -12.90 -3.19 -8.29
CA LEU A 62 -12.99 -4.18 -9.37
C LEU A 62 -11.63 -4.42 -10.04
N ILE A 63 -10.89 -3.35 -10.33
CA ILE A 63 -9.52 -3.45 -10.88
C ILE A 63 -8.59 -4.16 -9.89
N ALA A 64 -8.68 -3.83 -8.60
CA ALA A 64 -7.86 -4.43 -7.57
C ALA A 64 -8.12 -5.94 -7.45
N LEU A 65 -9.39 -6.36 -7.40
CA LEU A 65 -9.77 -7.77 -7.26
C LEU A 65 -9.28 -8.60 -8.46
N ASN A 66 -9.50 -8.10 -9.68
CA ASN A 66 -9.04 -8.77 -10.91
C ASN A 66 -7.51 -8.90 -10.94
N SER A 67 -6.80 -7.82 -10.60
CA SER A 67 -5.35 -7.80 -10.57
C SER A 67 -4.79 -8.69 -9.46
N PHE A 68 -5.43 -8.71 -8.28
CA PHE A 68 -5.03 -9.53 -7.15
C PHE A 68 -5.10 -11.01 -7.49
N GLN A 69 -6.23 -11.49 -8.01
CA GLN A 69 -6.41 -12.90 -8.37
C GLN A 69 -5.37 -13.37 -9.41
N ARG A 70 -5.16 -12.57 -10.47
CA ARG A 70 -4.18 -12.88 -11.52
C ARG A 70 -2.76 -12.99 -10.96
N ASN A 71 -2.32 -11.99 -10.19
CA ASN A 71 -0.95 -11.96 -9.68
C ASN A 71 -0.72 -12.98 -8.57
N LEU A 72 -1.76 -13.29 -7.77
CA LEU A 72 -1.68 -14.34 -6.76
C LEU A 72 -1.46 -15.72 -7.38
N LYS A 73 -2.08 -16.00 -8.54
CA LYS A 73 -1.85 -17.24 -9.28
C LYS A 73 -0.40 -17.36 -9.75
N ILE A 74 0.17 -16.27 -10.29
CA ILE A 74 1.57 -16.23 -10.74
C ILE A 74 2.53 -16.38 -9.56
N LEU A 75 2.27 -15.68 -8.45
CA LEU A 75 3.03 -15.79 -7.21
C LEU A 75 3.09 -17.25 -6.73
N LYS A 76 1.92 -17.89 -6.61
CA LYS A 76 1.83 -19.30 -6.17
C LYS A 76 2.57 -20.24 -7.12
N GLN A 77 2.52 -20.00 -8.42
CA GLN A 77 3.23 -20.80 -9.41
C GLN A 77 4.75 -20.66 -9.25
N LYS A 78 5.28 -19.43 -9.16
CA LYS A 78 6.72 -19.19 -8.97
C LYS A 78 7.26 -19.82 -7.68
N ILE A 79 6.49 -19.77 -6.60
CA ILE A 79 6.86 -20.43 -5.33
C ILE A 79 6.96 -21.94 -5.52
N LYS A 80 5.99 -22.56 -6.21
CA LYS A 80 6.01 -24.00 -6.51
C LYS A 80 7.20 -24.40 -7.39
N ASP A 81 7.60 -23.51 -8.29
CA ASP A 81 8.72 -23.72 -9.20
C ASP A 81 10.08 -23.38 -8.54
N GLY A 82 10.12 -23.11 -7.23
CA GLY A 82 11.33 -22.78 -6.48
C GLY A 82 11.94 -21.40 -6.80
N GLN A 83 11.23 -20.55 -7.55
CA GLN A 83 11.70 -19.24 -7.98
C GLN A 83 11.36 -18.15 -6.94
N TYR A 84 12.27 -17.19 -6.74
CA TYR A 84 12.03 -16.04 -5.86
C TYR A 84 11.06 -15.03 -6.50
N PRO A 85 9.87 -14.77 -5.91
CA PRO A 85 8.83 -13.98 -6.55
C PRO A 85 8.73 -12.54 -6.00
N GLY A 86 9.87 -11.84 -5.90
CA GLY A 86 9.92 -10.50 -5.30
C GLY A 86 9.06 -9.45 -6.03
N GLU A 87 8.97 -9.54 -7.35
CA GLU A 87 8.18 -8.61 -8.17
C GLU A 87 6.67 -8.82 -7.99
N GLU A 88 6.23 -10.07 -7.85
CA GLU A 88 4.83 -10.41 -7.59
C GLU A 88 4.39 -9.93 -6.21
N PHE A 89 5.25 -10.01 -5.19
CA PHE A 89 4.97 -9.48 -3.86
C PHE A 89 4.77 -7.96 -3.86
N VAL A 90 5.69 -7.22 -4.49
CA VAL A 90 5.54 -5.77 -4.68
C VAL A 90 4.25 -5.45 -5.43
N THR A 91 3.98 -6.22 -6.48
CA THR A 91 2.80 -6.04 -7.30
C THR A 91 1.52 -6.21 -6.49
N LEU A 92 1.38 -7.32 -5.76
CA LEU A 92 0.21 -7.60 -4.93
C LEU A 92 0.05 -6.57 -3.81
N THR A 93 1.14 -6.17 -3.16
CA THR A 93 1.11 -5.14 -2.10
C THR A 93 0.62 -3.80 -2.66
N GLY A 94 1.13 -3.39 -3.82
CA GLY A 94 0.68 -2.15 -4.48
C GLY A 94 -0.77 -2.21 -4.93
N VAL A 95 -1.24 -3.36 -5.42
CA VAL A 95 -2.66 -3.55 -5.78
C VAL A 95 -3.56 -3.45 -4.55
N ILE A 96 -3.20 -4.08 -3.43
CA ILE A 96 -3.99 -4.01 -2.19
C ILE A 96 -3.99 -2.58 -1.64
N ALA A 97 -2.82 -1.94 -1.57
CA ALA A 97 -2.69 -0.58 -1.07
C ALA A 97 -3.49 0.42 -1.93
N GLY A 98 -3.37 0.33 -3.27
CA GLY A 98 -4.13 1.18 -4.18
C GLY A 98 -5.64 0.95 -4.08
N GLY A 99 -6.07 -0.32 -3.97
CA GLY A 99 -7.48 -0.66 -3.75
C GLY A 99 -8.02 -0.11 -2.43
N LEU A 100 -7.26 -0.20 -1.32
CA LEU A 100 -7.66 0.35 -0.03
C LEU A 100 -7.77 1.88 -0.06
N LEU A 101 -6.89 2.57 -0.77
CA LEU A 101 -6.97 4.03 -0.96
C LEU A 101 -8.19 4.45 -1.79
N LEU A 102 -8.58 3.67 -2.79
CA LEU A 102 -9.78 3.93 -3.59
C LEU A 102 -11.08 3.61 -2.85
N LEU A 103 -11.04 2.71 -1.86
CA LEU A 103 -12.21 2.42 -1.03
C LEU A 103 -12.55 3.56 -0.06
N THR A 104 -11.57 4.39 0.29
CA THR A 104 -11.84 5.60 1.08
C THR A 104 -12.34 6.70 0.15
N PRO A 105 -13.60 7.13 0.27
CA PRO A 105 -14.15 8.13 -0.64
C PRO A 105 -13.42 9.47 -0.47
N GLY A 106 -12.65 9.87 -1.47
CA GLY A 106 -11.87 11.11 -1.48
C GLY A 106 -11.15 11.33 -2.81
N PHE A 107 -10.93 12.58 -3.20
CA PHE A 107 -10.27 12.92 -4.46
C PHE A 107 -8.75 12.72 -4.43
N ILE A 108 -8.11 13.03 -3.30
CA ILE A 108 -6.66 12.89 -3.11
C ILE A 108 -6.32 11.41 -2.97
N THR A 109 -7.08 10.67 -2.15
CA THR A 109 -6.94 9.23 -1.95
C THR A 109 -7.22 8.47 -3.24
N ASP A 110 -8.21 8.89 -4.03
CA ASP A 110 -8.48 8.30 -5.34
C ASP A 110 -7.30 8.50 -6.30
N PHE A 111 -6.77 9.72 -6.39
CA PHE A 111 -5.61 10.02 -7.23
C PHE A 111 -4.39 9.16 -6.85
N LEU A 112 -4.08 9.07 -5.55
CA LEU A 112 -2.98 8.25 -5.05
C LEU A 112 -3.23 6.75 -5.28
N GLY A 113 -4.47 6.29 -5.12
CA GLY A 113 -4.85 4.90 -5.35
C GLY A 113 -4.72 4.50 -6.82
N PHE A 114 -5.18 5.35 -7.75
CA PHE A 114 -4.99 5.14 -9.19
C PHE A 114 -3.50 5.18 -9.59
N LEU A 115 -2.71 6.07 -9.01
CA LEU A 115 -1.25 6.10 -9.23
C LEU A 115 -0.61 4.75 -8.86
N LEU A 116 -1.04 4.09 -7.78
CA LEU A 116 -0.51 2.77 -7.40
C LEU A 116 -0.89 1.64 -8.35
N PHE A 117 -1.94 1.81 -9.16
CA PHE A 117 -2.26 0.87 -10.23
C PHE A 117 -1.35 1.04 -11.46
N VAL A 118 -0.71 2.19 -11.63
CA VAL A 118 0.26 2.42 -12.71
C VAL A 118 1.50 1.56 -12.45
N PRO A 119 1.86 0.62 -13.36
CA PRO A 119 2.98 -0.29 -13.16
C PRO A 119 4.31 0.44 -12.91
N ALA A 120 4.54 1.58 -13.57
CA ALA A 120 5.75 2.38 -13.40
C ALA A 120 5.91 2.91 -11.97
N VAL A 121 4.82 3.42 -11.36
CA VAL A 121 4.81 3.95 -9.99
C VAL A 121 5.04 2.81 -9.01
N ARG A 122 4.28 1.72 -9.15
CA ARG A 122 4.39 0.55 -8.26
C ARG A 122 5.76 -0.10 -8.32
N ASN A 123 6.33 -0.28 -9.51
CA ASN A 123 7.65 -0.87 -9.67
C ASN A 123 8.76 0.07 -9.18
N GLY A 124 8.59 1.38 -9.35
CA GLY A 124 9.50 2.39 -8.79
C GLY A 124 9.55 2.33 -7.26
N LEU A 125 8.38 2.35 -6.61
CA LEU A 125 8.27 2.19 -5.15
C LEU A 125 8.78 0.83 -4.68
N GLY A 126 8.47 -0.22 -5.44
CA GLY A 126 8.95 -1.58 -5.21
C GLY A 126 10.45 -1.72 -5.23
N ARG A 127 11.14 -1.06 -6.17
CA ARG A 127 12.62 -1.06 -6.24
C ARG A 127 13.25 -0.40 -5.01
N LEU A 128 12.67 0.71 -4.53
CA LEU A 128 13.14 1.38 -3.31
C LEU A 128 12.97 0.47 -2.08
N PHE A 129 11.89 -0.31 -2.02
CA PHE A 129 11.67 -1.28 -0.96
C PHE A 129 12.59 -2.50 -1.09
N ILE A 130 12.65 -3.13 -2.27
CA ILE A 130 13.46 -4.34 -2.50
C ILE A 130 14.95 -4.08 -2.28
N GLN A 131 15.50 -2.94 -2.71
CA GLN A 131 16.92 -2.61 -2.46
C GLN A 131 17.29 -2.61 -0.97
N LYS A 132 16.32 -2.36 -0.09
CA LYS A 132 16.52 -2.35 1.36
C LYS A 132 16.40 -3.74 2.00
N THR A 133 15.73 -4.69 1.32
CA THR A 133 15.37 -6.01 1.88
C THR A 133 16.01 -7.19 1.14
N GLN A 134 16.65 -6.97 -0.01
CA GLN A 134 17.23 -8.04 -0.83
C GLN A 134 18.38 -8.79 -0.13
N THR A 135 19.11 -8.13 0.78
CA THR A 135 20.18 -8.75 1.56
C THR A 135 19.63 -9.83 2.51
N SER A 136 18.57 -9.55 3.28
CA SER A 136 18.03 -10.50 4.26
C SER A 136 17.22 -11.65 3.64
N MET A 137 16.58 -11.43 2.49
CA MET A 137 15.78 -12.48 1.83
C MET A 137 16.65 -13.50 1.09
N LYS A 138 17.82 -13.11 0.59
CA LYS A 138 18.82 -14.04 0.04
C LYS A 138 19.38 -14.96 1.12
N GLU A 139 19.74 -14.40 2.27
CA GLU A 139 20.19 -15.17 3.43
C GLU A 139 19.13 -16.17 3.88
N LEU A 140 17.87 -15.75 4.03
CA LEU A 140 16.76 -16.63 4.40
C LEU A 140 16.51 -17.76 3.39
N TYR A 141 16.66 -17.48 2.09
CA TYR A 141 16.55 -18.52 1.06
C TYR A 141 17.73 -19.50 1.10
N GLU A 142 18.96 -19.04 1.33
CA GLU A 142 20.12 -19.92 1.55
C GLU A 142 20.00 -20.73 2.84
N TYR A 143 19.48 -20.15 3.92
CA TYR A 143 19.20 -20.84 5.18
C TYR A 143 18.12 -21.91 5.02
N LEU A 144 17.05 -21.64 4.29
CA LEU A 144 16.00 -22.63 4.00
C LEU A 144 16.51 -23.73 3.07
N LYS A 145 17.38 -23.40 2.11
CA LYS A 145 18.05 -24.36 1.23
C LYS A 145 19.05 -25.26 1.99
N LEU A 146 19.60 -24.81 3.11
CA LEU A 146 20.48 -25.57 4.01
C LEU A 146 19.71 -26.49 4.97
N TYR A 147 18.40 -26.31 5.11
CA TYR A 147 17.56 -27.02 6.08
C TYR A 147 16.52 -27.95 5.45
N ASP A 148 16.46 -28.06 4.12
CA ASP A 148 15.71 -29.10 3.43
C ASP A 148 16.60 -30.33 3.15
N TYR A 149 16.02 -31.50 3.44
CA TYR A 149 16.47 -32.86 3.13
C TYR A 149 16.55 -33.14 1.63
#